data_AF-A0A432GJ86-F1
#
_entry.id   AF-A0A432GJ86-F1
#
_cell.length_a   1.000
_cell.length_b   1.000
_cell.length_c   1.000
_cell.angle_alpha   90.00
_cell.angle_beta   90.00
_cell.angle_gamma   90.00
#
_symmetry.space_group_name_H-M   'P 1'
#
loop_
_entity.id
_entity.type
_entity.pdbx_description
1 polymer ?
#
loop_
_entity_poly.entity_id
_entity_poly.type
_entity_poly.pdbx_seq_one_letter_code
_entity_poly.pdbx_strand_id
1 'polypeptide(L)'
;MYDDNKSAVYSSGVFYEIVKHRQNKYMQLLLAICLVTLLTGGMPLIAFSQNLSLQSKIRLKGQVQLPSNVVMPEGKLDVVLLKFVLSSEGQVTPTGPQARVKTDAEGNFEFLNIISDLRAGYQIGTRVEGKLYSSKVFFIKAGETLIQKNIIIPGISTAVDKLETYRVSLVIESGLGAVTVTEVLALSNSSADRIDTGNQPLKQKLPEGIENFRMMETDSGAVIQHYLEDNILIIEHVFPTG
;
A
#
# COMPACT_ATOMS: atom_id res chain seq x y z
N MET A 1 53.63 -67.31 -59.43
CA MET A 1 52.54 -67.93 -60.19
C MET A 1 51.35 -67.98 -59.24
N TYR A 2 50.24 -67.39 -59.65
CA TYR A 2 49.01 -67.14 -58.89
C TYR A 2 48.35 -68.45 -58.41
N ASP A 3 47.64 -68.42 -57.28
CA ASP A 3 46.25 -68.90 -57.31
C ASP A 3 45.37 -68.34 -56.18
N ASP A 4 44.19 -67.90 -56.61
CA ASP A 4 43.07 -67.40 -55.81
C ASP A 4 42.41 -68.52 -55.02
N ASN A 5 41.85 -68.21 -53.85
CA ASN A 5 40.77 -69.03 -53.32
C ASN A 5 39.70 -68.21 -52.58
N LYS A 6 38.47 -68.34 -53.08
CA LYS A 6 37.23 -67.74 -52.58
C LYS A 6 36.97 -68.09 -51.11
N SER A 7 36.52 -67.10 -50.34
CA SER A 7 35.52 -67.35 -49.30
C SER A 7 34.59 -66.15 -49.10
N ALA A 8 33.35 -66.49 -48.75
CA ALA A 8 32.11 -65.73 -48.77
C ALA A 8 32.09 -64.43 -47.96
N VAL A 9 31.36 -63.41 -48.44
CA VAL A 9 30.81 -62.37 -47.55
C VAL A 9 29.40 -61.92 -47.98
N TYR A 10 28.44 -62.37 -47.18
CA TYR A 10 27.16 -61.80 -46.76
C TYR A 10 26.50 -60.65 -47.55
N SER A 11 25.22 -60.93 -47.86
CA SER A 11 24.16 -60.08 -48.40
C SER A 11 24.16 -58.63 -47.91
N SER A 12 24.37 -57.71 -48.84
CA SER A 12 24.27 -56.26 -48.72
C SER A 12 22.83 -55.72 -48.57
N GLY A 13 21.81 -56.59 -48.67
CA GLY A 13 20.40 -56.18 -48.70
C GLY A 13 19.82 -55.78 -47.34
N VAL A 14 20.21 -56.46 -46.26
CA VAL A 14 19.64 -56.23 -44.92
C VAL A 14 20.17 -54.93 -44.29
N PHE A 15 21.44 -54.60 -44.55
CA PHE A 15 22.03 -53.34 -44.07
C PHE A 15 21.46 -52.12 -44.79
N TYR A 16 21.14 -52.23 -46.09
CA TYR A 16 20.61 -51.10 -46.86
C TYR A 16 19.19 -50.69 -46.42
N GLU A 17 18.32 -51.67 -46.17
CA GLU A 17 16.95 -51.46 -45.66
C GLU A 17 16.97 -50.84 -44.25
N ILE A 18 17.84 -51.31 -43.34
CA ILE A 18 17.95 -50.77 -41.97
C ILE A 18 18.49 -49.33 -41.98
N VAL A 19 19.47 -49.02 -42.83
CA VAL A 19 20.04 -47.66 -42.95
C VAL A 19 19.01 -46.69 -43.53
N LYS A 20 18.28 -47.09 -44.58
CA LYS A 20 17.23 -46.27 -45.20
C LYS A 20 16.06 -46.03 -44.24
N HIS A 21 15.65 -47.05 -43.47
CA HIS A 21 14.58 -46.92 -42.49
C HIS A 21 14.98 -46.04 -41.29
N ARG A 22 16.24 -46.11 -40.83
CA ARG A 22 16.78 -45.19 -39.81
C ARG A 22 16.82 -43.75 -40.29
N GLN A 23 17.33 -43.49 -41.50
CA GLN A 23 17.38 -42.14 -42.08
C GLN A 23 15.99 -41.49 -42.18
N ASN A 24 14.97 -42.26 -42.57
CA ASN A 24 13.60 -41.74 -42.68
C ASN A 24 13.01 -41.34 -41.32
N LYS A 25 13.32 -42.10 -40.25
CA LYS A 25 12.92 -41.74 -38.87
C LYS A 25 13.65 -40.49 -38.37
N TYR A 26 14.93 -40.32 -38.70
CA TYR A 26 15.68 -39.10 -38.36
C TYR A 26 15.14 -37.88 -39.10
N MET A 27 14.80 -38.00 -40.39
CA MET A 27 14.17 -36.92 -41.16
C MET A 27 12.78 -36.55 -40.61
N GLN A 28 11.97 -37.53 -40.22
CA GLN A 28 10.68 -37.29 -39.57
C GLN A 28 10.82 -36.62 -38.20
N LEU A 29 11.82 -37.04 -37.40
CA LEU A 29 12.10 -36.43 -36.10
C LEU A 29 12.60 -34.98 -36.26
N LEU A 30 13.44 -34.71 -37.26
CA LEU A 30 13.99 -33.38 -37.51
C LEU A 30 12.90 -32.43 -38.04
N LEU A 31 11.99 -32.91 -38.88
CA LEU A 31 10.80 -32.18 -39.30
C LEU A 31 9.84 -31.92 -38.12
N ALA A 32 9.64 -32.90 -37.24
CA ALA A 32 8.81 -32.73 -36.04
C ALA A 32 9.40 -31.69 -35.07
N ILE A 33 10.72 -31.71 -34.85
CA ILE A 33 11.41 -30.70 -34.03
C ILE A 33 11.30 -29.31 -34.66
N CYS A 34 11.48 -29.20 -35.98
CA CYS A 34 11.32 -27.93 -36.71
C CYS A 34 9.88 -27.39 -36.62
N LEU A 35 8.88 -28.28 -36.68
CA LEU A 35 7.47 -27.90 -36.53
C LEU A 35 7.16 -27.43 -35.10
N VAL A 36 7.73 -28.09 -34.08
CA VAL A 36 7.58 -27.71 -32.66
C VAL A 36 8.29 -26.40 -32.34
N THR A 37 9.46 -26.12 -32.94
CA THR A 37 10.15 -24.83 -32.76
C THR A 37 9.47 -23.69 -33.53
N LEU A 38 8.84 -23.96 -34.68
CA LEU A 38 7.97 -22.97 -35.35
C LEU A 38 6.69 -22.67 -34.56
N LEU A 39 6.08 -23.68 -33.92
CA LEU A 39 4.87 -23.54 -33.08
C LEU A 39 5.13 -22.91 -31.71
N THR A 40 6.36 -23.01 -31.18
CA THR A 40 6.75 -22.40 -29.89
C THR A 40 7.56 -21.10 -30.05
N GLY A 41 8.18 -20.88 -31.20
CA GLY A 41 8.87 -19.62 -31.54
C GLY A 41 7.93 -18.54 -32.08
N GLY A 42 6.70 -18.90 -32.44
CA GLY A 42 5.68 -18.03 -33.02
C GLY A 42 4.52 -17.72 -32.08
N MET A 43 4.78 -16.83 -31.12
CA MET A 43 3.85 -15.98 -30.33
C MET A 43 3.51 -16.40 -28.87
N PRO A 44 3.40 -15.42 -27.93
CA PRO A 44 3.50 -13.97 -28.12
C PRO A 44 4.57 -13.31 -27.24
N LEU A 45 5.56 -12.70 -27.90
CA LEU A 45 6.15 -11.41 -27.46
C LEU A 45 5.08 -10.29 -27.33
N ILE A 46 3.83 -10.58 -27.69
CA ILE A 46 2.65 -9.71 -27.54
C ILE A 46 2.13 -9.69 -26.08
N ALA A 47 2.53 -10.61 -25.20
CA ALA A 47 2.12 -10.55 -23.79
C ALA A 47 2.80 -9.41 -23.00
N PHE A 48 3.89 -8.82 -23.52
CA PHE A 48 4.60 -7.71 -22.88
C PHE A 48 4.56 -6.38 -23.66
N SER A 49 3.95 -6.36 -24.86
CA SER A 49 3.82 -5.12 -25.65
C SER A 49 2.62 -4.23 -25.24
N GLN A 50 1.62 -4.77 -24.53
CA GLN A 50 0.54 -3.93 -23.99
C GLN A 50 0.97 -3.01 -22.84
N ASN A 51 2.23 -3.09 -22.39
CA ASN A 51 2.80 -2.14 -21.43
C ASN A 51 3.45 -0.91 -22.09
N LEU A 52 3.38 -0.78 -23.42
CA LEU A 52 3.76 0.46 -24.11
C LEU A 52 2.53 1.37 -24.31
N SER A 53 2.43 2.36 -23.43
CA SER A 53 1.97 3.73 -23.76
C SER A 53 0.47 4.03 -23.92
N LEU A 54 -0.44 3.30 -23.29
CA LEU A 54 -1.67 3.98 -22.84
C LEU A 54 -1.33 4.70 -21.54
N GLN A 55 -0.72 5.89 -21.65
CA GLN A 55 -0.92 6.92 -20.64
C GLN A 55 -2.42 7.23 -20.63
N SER A 56 -3.21 6.39 -19.95
CA SER A 56 -4.61 6.69 -19.75
C SER A 56 -4.64 7.98 -18.95
N LYS A 57 -5.24 9.01 -19.55
CA LYS A 57 -5.48 10.27 -18.87
C LYS A 57 -6.53 9.99 -17.82
N ILE A 58 -6.10 9.92 -16.56
CA ILE A 58 -6.99 9.59 -15.46
C ILE A 58 -7.68 10.86 -14.98
N ARG A 59 -8.98 10.72 -14.71
CA ARG A 59 -9.79 11.69 -13.99
C ARG A 59 -9.85 11.28 -12.53
N LEU A 60 -9.42 12.16 -11.63
CA LEU A 60 -9.59 11.98 -10.18
C LEU A 60 -10.54 13.06 -9.69
N LYS A 61 -11.62 12.66 -9.01
CA LYS A 61 -12.57 13.60 -8.41
C LYS A 61 -12.90 13.21 -6.99
N GLY A 62 -13.44 14.16 -6.25
CA GLY A 62 -13.93 13.93 -4.90
C GLY A 62 -14.43 15.21 -4.26
N GLN A 63 -14.68 15.11 -2.97
CA GLN A 63 -15.14 16.24 -2.16
C GLN A 63 -14.28 16.34 -0.90
N VAL A 64 -13.97 17.57 -0.50
CA VAL A 64 -13.52 17.87 0.87
C VAL A 64 -14.76 17.99 1.74
N GLN A 65 -14.98 16.99 2.59
CA GLN A 65 -16.14 16.92 3.46
C GLN A 65 -15.80 17.59 4.78
N LEU A 66 -16.36 18.79 4.98
CA LEU A 66 -16.26 19.54 6.21
C LEU A 66 -17.32 19.05 7.22
N PRO A 67 -17.00 19.08 8.52
CA PRO A 67 -18.02 18.83 9.55
C PRO A 67 -19.06 19.95 9.53
N SER A 68 -20.27 19.65 10.01
CA SER A 68 -21.46 20.52 9.87
C SER A 68 -21.31 21.92 10.48
N ASN A 69 -20.38 22.08 11.42
CA ASN A 69 -20.08 23.32 12.12
C ASN A 69 -18.98 24.17 11.45
N VAL A 70 -18.38 23.68 10.36
CA VAL A 70 -17.31 24.39 9.63
C VAL A 70 -17.82 24.79 8.24
N VAL A 71 -17.70 26.07 7.93
CA VAL A 71 -18.12 26.64 6.64
C VAL A 71 -16.97 26.60 5.65
N MET A 72 -17.28 26.32 4.37
CA MET A 72 -16.29 26.41 3.28
C MET A 72 -15.73 27.85 3.21
N PRO A 73 -14.40 28.04 3.25
CA PRO A 73 -13.84 29.39 3.16
C PRO A 73 -14.11 30.01 1.78
N GLU A 74 -14.30 31.33 1.73
CA GLU A 74 -14.55 32.06 0.47
C GLU A 74 -13.46 31.80 -0.59
N GLY A 75 -12.20 31.73 -0.15
CA GLY A 75 -11.05 31.42 -1.00
C GLY A 75 -10.99 29.97 -1.51
N LYS A 76 -11.96 29.14 -1.10
CA LYS A 76 -12.02 27.69 -1.31
C LYS A 76 -10.79 26.99 -0.74
N LEU A 77 -10.78 25.67 -0.82
CA LEU A 77 -9.67 24.86 -0.36
C LEU A 77 -8.77 24.43 -1.53
N ASP A 78 -7.46 24.58 -1.35
CA ASP A 78 -6.48 23.97 -2.25
C ASP A 78 -6.38 22.47 -1.96
N VAL A 79 -6.49 21.67 -3.01
CA VAL A 79 -6.30 20.22 -2.98
C VAL A 79 -5.06 19.89 -3.79
N VAL A 80 -4.13 19.17 -3.18
CA VAL A 80 -2.85 18.79 -3.77
C VAL A 80 -2.83 17.29 -3.97
N LEU A 81 -2.44 16.87 -5.18
CA LEU A 81 -2.15 15.47 -5.50
C LEU A 81 -0.64 15.24 -5.38
N LEU A 82 -0.25 14.34 -4.49
CA LEU A 82 1.12 13.87 -4.30
C LEU A 82 1.32 12.52 -4.99
N LYS A 83 2.52 12.33 -5.54
CA LYS A 83 2.97 11.08 -6.16
C LYS A 83 4.24 10.58 -5.48
N PHE A 84 4.17 9.36 -4.96
CA PHE A 84 5.26 8.64 -4.31
C PHE A 84 5.72 7.51 -5.22
N VAL A 85 6.96 7.56 -5.70
CA VAL A 85 7.54 6.52 -6.55
C VAL A 85 8.52 5.70 -5.73
N LEU A 86 8.39 4.38 -5.76
CA LEU A 86 9.37 3.47 -5.19
C LEU A 86 10.59 3.37 -6.13
N SER A 87 11.78 3.56 -5.58
CA SER A 87 13.04 3.27 -6.27
C SER A 87 13.24 1.76 -6.42
N SER A 88 14.20 1.36 -7.26
CA SER A 88 14.61 -0.05 -7.43
C SER A 88 15.11 -0.68 -6.12
N GLU A 89 15.59 0.14 -5.19
CA GLU A 89 16.10 -0.23 -3.87
C GLU A 89 15.01 -0.15 -2.79
N GLY A 90 13.75 0.13 -3.17
CA GLY A 90 12.62 0.21 -2.26
C GLY A 90 12.49 1.52 -1.49
N GLN A 91 13.27 2.55 -1.83
CA GLN A 91 13.17 3.88 -1.19
C GLN A 91 12.03 4.69 -1.81
N VAL A 92 11.32 5.47 -1.00
CA VAL A 92 10.28 6.37 -1.50
C VAL A 92 10.93 7.69 -1.92
N THR A 93 10.92 7.99 -3.22
CA THR A 93 11.34 9.31 -3.72
C THR A 93 10.10 10.20 -3.88
N PRO A 94 9.92 11.25 -3.05
CA PRO A 94 8.85 12.21 -3.26
C PRO A 94 9.14 13.02 -4.52
N THR A 95 8.32 12.85 -5.56
CA THR A 95 8.47 13.58 -6.83
C THR A 95 7.85 14.98 -6.82
N GLY A 96 7.54 15.52 -5.63
CA GLY A 96 6.80 16.76 -5.45
C GLY A 96 5.29 16.61 -5.70
N PRO A 97 4.52 17.70 -5.61
CA PRO A 97 3.11 17.69 -5.96
C PRO A 97 2.95 17.53 -7.47
N GLN A 98 2.21 16.50 -7.89
CA GLN A 98 1.90 16.26 -9.30
C GLN A 98 0.92 17.31 -9.84
N ALA A 99 -0.02 17.75 -9.01
CA ALA A 99 -1.01 18.75 -9.38
C ALA A 99 -1.58 19.45 -8.14
N ARG A 100 -2.16 20.64 -8.37
CA ARG A 100 -2.95 21.38 -7.39
C ARG A 100 -4.18 21.95 -8.08
N VAL A 101 -5.34 21.83 -7.42
CA VAL A 101 -6.61 22.40 -7.87
C VAL A 101 -7.30 23.09 -6.70
N LYS A 102 -8.27 23.95 -6.99
CA LYS A 102 -9.17 24.50 -5.98
C LYS A 102 -10.50 23.75 -5.98
N THR A 103 -11.12 23.69 -4.81
CA THR A 103 -12.50 23.20 -4.67
C THR A 103 -13.53 24.20 -5.23
N ASP A 104 -14.75 23.76 -5.48
CA ASP A 104 -15.92 24.63 -5.64
C ASP A 104 -16.52 25.04 -4.29
N ALA A 105 -17.69 25.71 -4.29
CA ALA A 105 -18.32 26.19 -3.06
C ALA A 105 -18.84 25.03 -2.17
N GLU A 106 -19.12 23.89 -2.78
CA GLU A 106 -19.59 22.67 -2.16
C GLU A 106 -18.42 21.75 -1.75
N GLY A 107 -17.17 22.14 -2.01
CA GLY A 107 -15.97 21.39 -1.65
C GLY A 107 -15.56 20.33 -2.68
N ASN A 108 -16.21 20.24 -3.83
CA ASN A 108 -15.83 19.29 -4.87
C ASN A 108 -14.54 19.75 -5.55
N PHE A 109 -13.70 18.79 -5.92
CA PHE A 109 -12.49 19.03 -6.69
C PHE A 109 -12.34 17.98 -7.79
N GLU A 110 -11.58 18.36 -8.80
CA GLU A 110 -11.31 17.49 -9.93
C GLU A 110 -9.93 17.74 -10.52
N PHE A 111 -9.16 16.66 -10.68
CA PHE A 111 -7.93 16.62 -11.43
C PHE A 111 -8.16 15.92 -12.76
N LEU A 112 -7.72 16.57 -13.83
CA LEU A 112 -7.82 16.06 -15.20
C LEU A 112 -6.45 15.64 -15.71
N ASN A 113 -6.44 14.67 -16.63
CA ASN A 113 -5.23 14.25 -17.35
C ASN A 113 -4.08 13.79 -16.45
N ILE A 114 -4.39 13.12 -15.33
CA ILE A 114 -3.36 12.53 -14.47
C ILE A 114 -2.65 11.44 -15.27
N ILE A 115 -1.33 11.55 -15.35
CA ILE A 115 -0.47 10.51 -15.94
C ILE A 115 -0.40 9.34 -14.97
N SER A 116 -0.94 8.20 -15.40
CA SER A 116 -0.90 6.94 -14.64
C SER A 116 0.54 6.42 -14.53
N ASP A 117 0.95 6.05 -13.32
CA ASP A 117 2.17 5.29 -13.06
C ASP A 117 1.81 4.16 -12.10
N LEU A 118 1.78 2.94 -12.63
CA LEU A 118 1.36 1.75 -11.89
C LEU A 118 2.32 1.37 -10.76
N ARG A 119 3.51 2.00 -10.70
CA ARG A 119 4.51 1.80 -9.65
C ARG A 119 4.43 2.87 -8.56
N ALA A 120 3.50 3.82 -8.68
CA ALA A 120 3.40 4.94 -7.77
C ALA A 120 2.19 4.82 -6.83
N GLY A 121 2.42 5.21 -5.58
CA GLY A 121 1.37 5.54 -4.63
C GLY A 121 0.97 7.01 -4.77
N TYR A 122 -0.31 7.29 -4.62
CA TYR A 122 -0.88 8.63 -4.74
C TYR A 122 -1.58 9.02 -3.45
N GLN A 123 -1.56 10.30 -3.11
CA GLN A 123 -2.27 10.83 -1.97
C GLN A 123 -2.83 12.21 -2.30
N ILE A 124 -4.05 12.47 -1.87
CA ILE A 124 -4.61 13.82 -1.92
C ILE A 124 -4.57 14.45 -0.54
N GLY A 125 -4.26 15.75 -0.50
CA GLY A 125 -4.22 16.50 0.75
C GLY A 125 -4.72 17.92 0.59
N THR A 126 -5.25 18.48 1.67
CA THR A 126 -5.73 19.86 1.76
C THR A 126 -5.38 20.43 3.14
N ARG A 127 -5.42 21.75 3.27
CA ARG A 127 -5.28 22.41 4.57
C ARG A 127 -6.59 23.08 4.95
N VAL A 128 -7.07 22.77 6.15
CA VAL A 128 -8.23 23.41 6.77
C VAL A 128 -7.75 24.02 8.07
N GLU A 129 -7.95 25.33 8.25
CA GLU A 129 -7.51 26.07 9.45
C GLU A 129 -6.02 25.86 9.80
N GLY A 130 -5.16 25.80 8.76
CA GLY A 130 -3.72 25.58 8.91
C GLY A 130 -3.29 24.13 9.15
N LYS A 131 -4.22 23.21 9.44
CA LYS A 131 -3.95 21.78 9.65
C LYS A 131 -4.03 21.00 8.34
N LEU A 132 -3.07 20.10 8.13
CA LEU A 132 -3.03 19.22 6.97
C LEU A 132 -3.97 18.02 7.18
N TYR A 133 -4.82 17.76 6.20
CA TYR A 133 -5.66 16.57 6.12
C TYR A 133 -5.39 15.86 4.80
N SER A 134 -5.30 14.54 4.82
CA SER A 134 -4.97 13.76 3.63
C SER A 134 -5.74 12.45 3.57
N SER A 135 -5.90 11.93 2.35
CA SER A 135 -6.38 10.57 2.16
C SER A 135 -5.32 9.57 2.60
N LYS A 136 -5.73 8.30 2.78
CA LYS A 136 -4.78 7.19 2.70
C LYS A 136 -4.13 7.16 1.31
N VAL A 137 -2.92 6.61 1.23
CA VAL A 137 -2.26 6.34 -0.05
C VAL A 137 -3.12 5.37 -0.87
N PHE A 138 -3.30 5.65 -2.16
CA PHE A 138 -4.02 4.80 -3.09
C PHE A 138 -3.17 4.56 -4.34
N PHE A 139 -3.48 3.48 -5.06
CA PHE A 139 -2.75 3.06 -6.26
C PHE A 139 -3.70 3.05 -7.45
N ILE A 140 -3.17 3.45 -8.59
CA ILE A 140 -3.88 3.43 -9.86
C ILE A 140 -3.76 2.03 -10.46
N LYS A 141 -4.89 1.43 -10.85
CA LYS A 141 -4.91 0.12 -11.50
C LYS A 141 -4.79 0.26 -13.02
N ALA A 142 -4.24 -0.77 -13.68
CA ALA A 142 -4.18 -0.83 -15.13
C ALA A 142 -5.60 -0.74 -15.73
N GLY A 143 -5.78 0.14 -16.72
CA GLY A 143 -7.08 0.38 -17.36
C GLY A 143 -8.04 1.28 -16.57
N GLU A 144 -7.67 1.73 -15.37
CA GLU A 144 -8.48 2.68 -14.60
C GLU A 144 -8.47 4.06 -15.28
N THR A 145 -9.64 4.68 -15.39
CA THR A 145 -9.85 5.99 -16.04
C THR A 145 -10.48 7.02 -15.11
N LEU A 146 -11.16 6.56 -14.06
CA LEU A 146 -11.83 7.40 -13.06
C LEU A 146 -11.51 6.90 -11.66
N ILE A 147 -11.05 7.81 -10.80
CA ILE A 147 -10.83 7.57 -9.38
C ILE A 147 -11.73 8.53 -8.61
N GLN A 148 -12.44 8.01 -7.60
CA GLN A 148 -13.23 8.82 -6.69
C GLN A 148 -12.67 8.68 -5.26
N LYS A 149 -12.13 9.77 -4.73
CA LYS A 149 -11.59 9.82 -3.36
C LYS A 149 -11.92 11.13 -2.70
N ASN A 150 -12.53 11.06 -1.53
CA ASN A 150 -12.84 12.22 -0.71
C ASN A 150 -11.73 12.48 0.31
N ILE A 151 -11.66 13.72 0.78
CA ILE A 151 -10.90 14.08 1.98
C ILE A 151 -11.94 14.35 3.07
N ILE A 152 -11.92 13.54 4.12
CA ILE A 152 -12.87 13.67 5.24
C ILE A 152 -12.16 14.47 6.33
N ILE A 153 -12.74 15.60 6.70
CA ILE A 153 -12.28 16.41 7.82
C ILE A 153 -13.12 16.01 9.03
N PRO A 154 -12.54 15.34 10.04
CA PRO A 154 -13.30 14.88 11.19
C PRO A 154 -13.81 16.08 12.00
N GLY A 155 -15.03 15.95 12.52
CA GLY A 155 -15.60 16.91 13.45
C GLY A 155 -14.99 16.82 14.84
N ILE A 156 -15.67 17.44 15.80
CA ILE A 156 -15.37 17.33 17.23
C ILE A 156 -16.62 16.80 17.93
N SER A 157 -16.44 15.76 18.73
CA SER A 157 -17.45 15.09 19.55
C SER A 157 -17.01 15.04 21.01
N THR A 158 -17.94 14.82 21.93
CA THR A 158 -17.69 14.58 23.36
C THR A 158 -18.03 13.14 23.77
N ALA A 159 -18.14 12.22 22.80
CA ALA A 159 -18.49 10.82 23.04
C ALA A 159 -17.32 10.01 23.61
N VAL A 160 -16.95 10.27 24.86
CA VAL A 160 -15.81 9.63 25.56
C VAL A 160 -15.93 8.11 25.62
N ASP A 161 -17.15 7.57 25.56
CA ASP A 161 -17.44 6.13 25.50
C ASP A 161 -16.90 5.44 24.23
N LYS A 162 -16.49 6.22 23.21
CA LYS A 162 -15.87 5.72 21.98
C LYS A 162 -14.34 5.62 22.07
N LEU A 163 -13.75 6.07 23.17
CA LEU A 163 -12.33 5.89 23.47
C LEU A 163 -12.12 4.54 24.15
N GLU A 164 -11.21 3.74 23.61
CA GLU A 164 -10.85 2.43 24.13
C GLU A 164 -9.38 2.39 24.52
N THR A 165 -9.11 1.92 25.74
CA THR A 165 -7.75 1.62 26.20
C THR A 165 -7.46 0.14 26.01
N TYR A 166 -6.32 -0.19 25.41
CA TYR A 166 -5.88 -1.57 25.26
C TYR A 166 -4.38 -1.69 25.47
N ARG A 167 -3.95 -2.86 25.95
CA ARG A 167 -2.53 -3.17 26.15
C ARG A 167 -1.88 -3.55 24.83
N VAL A 168 -0.80 -2.86 24.50
CA VAL A 168 0.02 -3.14 23.30
C VAL A 168 1.30 -3.90 23.61
N SER A 169 1.83 -3.81 24.83
CA SER A 169 3.03 -4.55 25.22
C SER A 169 3.07 -4.84 26.72
N LEU A 170 3.74 -5.94 27.06
CA LEU A 170 4.09 -6.32 28.42
C LEU A 170 5.55 -6.80 28.41
N VAL A 171 6.41 -6.11 29.16
CA VAL A 171 7.82 -6.45 29.29
C VAL A 171 8.07 -6.85 30.74
N ILE A 172 8.74 -7.98 30.95
CA ILE A 172 9.05 -8.50 32.28
C ILE A 172 10.56 -8.66 32.38
N GLU A 173 11.15 -8.03 33.37
CA GLU A 173 12.59 -8.00 33.59
C GLU A 173 12.91 -8.49 35.00
N SER A 174 13.81 -9.47 35.10
CA SER A 174 14.31 -9.94 36.40
C SER A 174 15.45 -9.05 36.87
N GLY A 175 15.30 -8.42 38.04
CA GLY A 175 16.36 -7.72 38.76
C GLY A 175 16.90 -8.53 39.95
N LEU A 176 17.85 -7.95 40.68
CA LEU A 176 18.36 -8.53 41.94
C LEU A 176 17.27 -8.49 43.01
N GLY A 177 16.52 -9.59 43.15
CA GLY A 177 15.51 -9.77 44.20
C GLY A 177 14.11 -9.20 43.89
N ALA A 178 13.90 -8.65 42.69
CA ALA A 178 12.60 -8.13 42.26
C ALA A 178 12.37 -8.44 40.77
N VAL A 179 11.10 -8.40 40.35
CA VAL A 179 10.70 -8.48 38.94
C VAL A 179 10.05 -7.15 38.57
N THR A 180 10.57 -6.49 37.55
CA THR A 180 9.98 -5.27 36.99
C THR A 180 9.02 -5.67 35.87
N VAL A 181 7.82 -5.12 35.90
CA VAL A 181 6.81 -5.31 34.84
C VAL A 181 6.49 -3.95 34.23
N THR A 182 6.76 -3.80 32.93
CA THR A 182 6.40 -2.61 32.16
C THR A 182 5.22 -2.94 31.25
N GLU A 183 4.09 -2.26 31.46
CA GLU A 183 2.92 -2.35 30.60
C GLU A 183 2.82 -1.09 29.73
N VAL A 184 2.62 -1.28 28.42
CA VAL A 184 2.37 -0.19 27.48
C VAL A 184 0.92 -0.25 27.05
N LEU A 185 0.20 0.85 27.34
CA LEU A 185 -1.20 1.04 26.97
C LEU A 185 -1.30 1.98 25.77
N ALA A 186 -2.25 1.70 24.89
CA ALA A 186 -2.64 2.58 23.80
C ALA A 186 -4.11 2.97 23.96
N LEU A 187 -4.43 4.16 23.45
CA LEU A 187 -5.77 4.70 23.37
C LEU A 187 -6.18 4.78 21.90
N SER A 188 -7.35 4.25 21.57
CA SER A 188 -7.94 4.36 20.24
C SER A 188 -9.28 5.08 20.29
N ASN A 189 -9.53 5.88 19.28
CA ASN A 189 -10.80 6.54 19.04
C ASN A 189 -11.51 5.85 17.88
N SER A 190 -12.52 5.05 18.22
CA SER A 190 -13.32 4.30 17.25
C SER A 190 -14.32 5.15 16.45
N SER A 191 -14.48 6.43 16.80
CA SER A 191 -15.43 7.33 16.15
C SER A 191 -14.87 7.96 14.87
N ALA A 192 -15.77 8.46 14.04
CA ALA A 192 -15.41 9.21 12.83
C ALA A 192 -14.94 10.65 13.14
N ASP A 193 -15.15 11.12 14.36
CA ASP A 193 -14.83 12.46 14.81
C ASP A 193 -13.66 12.45 15.79
N ARG A 194 -13.05 13.62 16.00
CA ARG A 194 -12.11 13.79 17.10
C ARG A 194 -12.90 13.87 18.41
N ILE A 195 -12.37 13.31 19.49
CA ILE A 195 -13.06 13.34 20.79
C ILE A 195 -12.37 14.32 21.70
N ASP A 196 -13.10 15.35 22.13
CA ASP A 196 -12.65 16.32 23.12
C ASP A 196 -13.08 15.89 24.52
N THR A 197 -12.11 15.60 25.38
CA THR A 197 -12.33 15.21 26.79
C THR A 197 -12.18 16.37 27.76
N GLY A 198 -12.03 17.62 27.31
CA GLY A 198 -11.84 18.77 28.21
C GLY A 198 -13.00 19.01 29.18
N ASN A 199 -14.25 18.78 28.73
CA ASN A 199 -15.44 18.92 29.58
C ASN A 199 -15.87 17.61 30.24
N GLN A 200 -15.37 16.47 29.74
CA GLN A 200 -15.63 15.14 30.27
C GLN A 200 -14.33 14.33 30.17
N PRO A 201 -13.46 14.39 31.18
CA PRO A 201 -12.16 13.75 31.11
C PRO A 201 -12.27 12.23 30.92
N LEU A 202 -11.35 11.66 30.14
CA LEU A 202 -11.19 10.21 30.08
C LEU A 202 -10.61 9.74 31.41
N LYS A 203 -11.28 8.76 32.04
CA LYS A 203 -10.84 8.16 33.30
C LYS A 203 -10.41 6.73 33.04
N GLN A 204 -9.12 6.46 33.22
CA GLN A 204 -8.54 5.13 33.07
C GLN A 204 -8.02 4.64 34.42
N LYS A 205 -8.62 3.57 34.94
CA LYS A 205 -8.05 2.88 36.10
C LYS A 205 -6.75 2.19 35.66
N LEU A 206 -5.66 2.49 36.33
CA LEU A 206 -4.38 1.85 36.05
C LEU A 206 -4.21 0.56 36.86
N PRO A 207 -3.34 -0.37 36.42
CA PRO A 207 -2.95 -1.54 37.22
C PRO A 207 -2.56 -1.18 38.66
N GLU A 208 -2.83 -2.08 39.61
CA GLU A 208 -2.43 -1.89 41.02
C GLU A 208 -0.92 -2.02 41.17
N GLY A 209 -0.32 -1.22 42.07
CA GLY A 209 1.12 -1.28 42.36
C GLY A 209 2.00 -0.51 41.37
N ILE A 210 1.46 0.45 40.62
CA ILE A 210 2.25 1.31 39.74
C ILE A 210 3.10 2.29 40.54
N GLU A 211 4.39 2.32 40.23
CA GLU A 211 5.34 3.28 40.82
C GLU A 211 5.80 4.34 39.81
N ASN A 212 5.87 4.00 38.52
CA ASN A 212 6.48 4.85 37.48
C ASN A 212 5.55 5.00 36.27
N PHE A 213 4.56 5.90 36.36
CA PHE A 213 3.72 6.26 35.22
C PHE A 213 4.43 7.28 34.32
N ARG A 214 4.39 7.04 33.00
CA ARG A 214 4.86 8.00 31.99
C ARG A 214 3.87 8.06 30.83
N MET A 215 3.36 9.25 30.56
CA MET A 215 2.63 9.53 29.33
C MET A 215 3.62 9.72 28.18
N MET A 216 3.42 9.01 27.06
CA MET A 216 4.22 9.23 25.86
C MET A 216 3.74 10.50 25.15
N GLU A 217 4.69 11.30 24.67
CA GLU A 217 4.37 12.46 23.85
C GLU A 217 3.85 12.01 22.47
N THR A 218 2.95 12.81 21.90
CA THR A 218 2.52 12.58 20.52
C THR A 218 3.55 13.14 19.55
N ASP A 219 3.64 12.57 18.34
CA ASP A 219 4.48 13.08 17.25
C ASP A 219 4.20 14.54 16.89
N SER A 220 3.04 15.06 17.30
CA SER A 220 2.64 16.46 17.10
C SER A 220 3.27 17.46 18.07
N GLY A 221 3.95 16.98 19.12
CA GLY A 221 4.48 17.82 20.20
C GLY A 221 3.41 18.46 21.08
N ALA A 222 2.12 18.14 20.86
CA ALA A 222 1.04 18.59 21.71
C ALA A 222 1.18 17.94 23.10
N VAL A 223 1.26 18.77 24.14
CA VAL A 223 1.23 18.33 25.53
C VAL A 223 -0.13 17.71 25.81
N ILE A 224 -0.15 16.46 26.26
CA ILE A 224 -1.36 15.81 26.74
C ILE A 224 -1.53 16.19 28.21
N GLN A 225 -2.60 16.93 28.52
CA GLN A 225 -2.91 17.28 29.90
C GLN A 225 -3.47 16.06 30.61
N HIS A 226 -2.84 15.69 31.73
CA HIS A 226 -3.23 14.53 32.51
C HIS A 226 -2.78 14.66 33.96
N TYR A 227 -3.44 13.94 34.85
CA TYR A 227 -3.05 13.80 36.25
C TYR A 227 -3.53 12.46 36.82
N LEU A 228 -2.97 12.08 37.98
CA LEU A 228 -3.29 10.85 38.68
C LEU A 228 -3.98 11.17 40.01
N GLU A 229 -5.11 10.52 40.26
CA GLU A 229 -5.85 10.58 41.52
C GLU A 229 -6.27 9.16 41.90
N ASP A 230 -5.86 8.66 43.07
CA ASP A 230 -6.25 7.33 43.58
C ASP A 230 -6.13 6.17 42.56
N ASN A 231 -5.00 6.09 41.85
CA ASN A 231 -4.73 5.09 40.80
C ASN A 231 -5.64 5.20 39.55
N ILE A 232 -6.28 6.34 39.36
CA ILE A 232 -7.06 6.69 38.17
C ILE A 232 -6.28 7.76 37.41
N LEU A 233 -5.92 7.44 36.17
CA LEU A 233 -5.38 8.39 35.21
C LEU A 233 -6.53 9.18 34.61
N ILE A 234 -6.47 10.50 34.75
CA ILE A 234 -7.44 11.43 34.19
C ILE A 234 -6.77 12.18 33.05
N ILE A 235 -7.39 12.16 31.87
CA ILE A 235 -6.82 12.70 30.63
C ILE A 235 -7.76 13.72 29.99
N GLU A 236 -7.23 14.91 29.77
CA GLU A 236 -7.88 16.03 29.10
C GLU A 236 -7.15 16.31 27.79
N HIS A 237 -7.74 15.90 26.69
CA HIS A 237 -7.12 15.98 25.37
C HIS A 237 -8.16 15.93 24.25
N VAL A 238 -7.77 16.41 23.06
CA VAL A 238 -8.54 16.21 21.85
C VAL A 238 -7.96 15.05 21.05
N PHE A 239 -8.50 13.85 21.29
CA PHE A 239 -8.05 12.61 20.67
C PHE A 239 -8.32 12.62 19.16
N PRO A 240 -7.31 12.33 18.31
CA PRO A 240 -7.52 12.16 16.87
C PRO A 240 -8.38 10.93 16.57
N THR A 241 -8.84 10.78 15.34
CA THR A 241 -9.54 9.56 14.88
C THR A 241 -8.56 8.41 14.71
N GLY A 242 -8.98 7.17 15.04
CA GLY A 242 -8.19 5.96 14.84
C GLY A 242 -7.34 5.61 16.04
#